data_AF-A0A1G4IAX8-F1
#
_entry.id   AF-A0A1G4IAX8-F1
#
_cell.length_a   1.000
_cell.length_b   1.000
_cell.length_c   1.000
_cell.angle_alpha   90.00
_cell.angle_beta   90.00
_cell.angle_gamma   90.00
#
_symmetry.space_group_name_H-M   'P 1'
#
loop_
_entity.id
_entity.type
_entity.pdbx_description
1 polymer ?
#
loop_
_entity_poly.entity_id
_entity_poly.type
_entity_poly.pdbx_seq_one_letter_code
_entity_poly.pdbx_strand_id
1 'polypeptide(L)'
;MEEVSNVVKTYYEVIGKKDEDIFELYRDNRRLQKQLDETLTGEEDREAERRILKLLVAALQTELKEKHLFIQEQERERNALQSALVRAREALNMNSELDHPANDVVDSLIAHYMMCYELQTQLRALLQVSINNCTAARFMLMENEERERRIIAETSELSYTTIVSSAQHTQAAIIQRDLLRLEYEDVEREHRQKEELVRKQHLVEHHRQERLLEMWQEKANTAVDSLMLHQTLTVHERKEKELLMEGASARLDLMAEQSADLLRILAFIFRSFRRFDEQLQEAHGRAAEAQKKREKMQISLSQARACVRVLQHPERTEVNTRALDKSDFRDRTDEGNPHPLSLLSIDRQGECADLHALREEHAALKTEWQKYVERERMMRQQLVLATNRHRVERDDLEAKAAEEQRRHAVLTVEVKRTKKDMRQRTKEVRQLQQQLQDVRMELERSVDRCRDLEGLNDTLKEKNTVLQDRVETQQKEHALREEQLQDQVRTKETWWDEKNRTYQEHIASLQQQLRDDKDGFLKELKEWTVVLDDAQRKIAAAEGERDKERALRCMMEEQHRDEIRLIKNVTNNEKMKLTRALQKKIGKLEMACRRSADVIAELREALHRSKGAAVDDIML
;
A
#
# COMPACT_ATOMS: atom_id res chain seq x y z
N MET A 1 -22.45 -125.51 -151.20
CA MET A 1 -22.75 -124.06 -151.44
C MET A 1 -23.31 -123.41 -150.18
N GLU A 2 -24.43 -123.87 -149.65
CA GLU A 2 -25.07 -123.24 -148.48
C GLU A 2 -24.21 -123.22 -147.21
N GLU A 3 -23.37 -124.24 -146.99
CA GLU A 3 -22.46 -124.32 -145.84
C GLU A 3 -21.54 -123.09 -145.70
N VAL A 4 -20.95 -122.60 -146.79
CA VAL A 4 -20.05 -121.42 -146.76
C VAL A 4 -20.84 -120.15 -146.45
N SER A 5 -22.08 -120.05 -146.93
CA SER A 5 -22.99 -118.95 -146.55
C SER A 5 -23.31 -118.99 -145.05
N ASN A 6 -23.51 -120.18 -144.49
CA ASN A 6 -23.78 -120.37 -143.06
C ASN A 6 -22.55 -120.07 -142.19
N VAL A 7 -21.33 -120.41 -142.62
CA VAL A 7 -20.09 -120.06 -141.89
C VAL A 7 -19.85 -118.55 -141.86
N VAL A 8 -20.03 -117.84 -142.97
CA VAL A 8 -19.85 -116.37 -142.98
C VAL A 8 -20.95 -115.68 -142.16
N LYS A 9 -22.21 -116.14 -142.23
CA LYS A 9 -23.29 -115.66 -141.36
C LYS A 9 -22.98 -115.89 -139.88
N THR A 10 -22.63 -117.11 -139.49
CA THR A 10 -22.31 -117.41 -138.08
C THR A 10 -21.09 -116.65 -137.57
N TYR A 11 -20.11 -116.31 -138.41
CA TYR A 11 -18.99 -115.46 -137.98
C TYR A 11 -19.45 -114.01 -137.68
N TYR A 12 -20.27 -113.40 -138.54
CA TYR A 12 -20.84 -112.08 -138.28
C TYR A 12 -21.88 -112.09 -137.15
N GLU A 13 -22.65 -113.17 -136.97
CA GLU A 13 -23.54 -113.35 -135.80
C GLU A 13 -22.75 -113.50 -134.49
N VAL A 14 -21.56 -114.14 -134.52
CA VAL A 14 -20.69 -114.25 -133.34
C VAL A 14 -19.98 -112.92 -133.02
N ILE A 15 -19.62 -112.13 -134.03
CA ILE A 15 -19.14 -110.74 -133.82
C ILE A 15 -20.28 -109.89 -133.25
N GLY A 16 -21.46 -109.88 -133.89
CA GLY A 16 -22.61 -109.12 -133.42
C GLY A 16 -23.04 -109.48 -132.00
N LYS A 17 -23.01 -110.77 -131.63
CA LYS A 17 -23.21 -111.21 -130.25
C LYS A 17 -22.14 -110.66 -129.31
N LYS A 18 -20.86 -110.74 -129.66
CA LYS A 18 -19.77 -110.21 -128.82
C LYS A 18 -19.79 -108.68 -128.67
N ASP A 19 -20.18 -107.96 -129.71
CA ASP A 19 -20.32 -106.51 -129.64
C ASP A 19 -21.54 -106.14 -128.76
N GLU A 20 -22.66 -106.85 -128.87
CA GLU A 20 -23.79 -106.69 -127.94
C GLU A 20 -23.41 -107.11 -126.50
N ASP A 21 -22.69 -108.22 -126.29
CA ASP A 21 -22.14 -108.64 -124.99
C ASP A 21 -21.25 -107.53 -124.37
N ILE A 22 -20.42 -106.86 -125.20
CA ILE A 22 -19.57 -105.74 -124.77
C ILE A 22 -20.41 -104.49 -124.45
N PHE A 23 -21.46 -104.20 -125.22
CA PHE A 23 -22.37 -103.10 -124.91
C PHE A 23 -23.24 -103.39 -123.68
N GLU A 24 -23.66 -104.63 -123.44
CA GLU A 24 -24.33 -105.05 -122.21
C GLU A 24 -23.37 -104.95 -121.02
N LEU A 25 -22.15 -105.47 -121.11
CA LEU A 25 -21.12 -105.31 -120.07
C LEU A 25 -20.79 -103.83 -119.81
N TYR A 26 -20.79 -102.96 -120.82
CA TYR A 26 -20.60 -101.52 -120.61
C TYR A 26 -21.83 -100.85 -119.97
N ARG A 27 -23.05 -101.22 -120.38
CA ARG A 27 -24.31 -100.77 -119.75
C ARG A 27 -24.38 -101.19 -118.29
N ASP A 28 -24.07 -102.46 -117.98
CA ASP A 28 -24.13 -103.01 -116.63
C ASP A 28 -22.96 -102.54 -115.75
N ASN A 29 -21.74 -102.39 -116.27
CA ASN A 29 -20.66 -101.77 -115.50
C ASN A 29 -21.00 -100.30 -115.17
N ARG A 30 -21.52 -99.53 -116.15
CA ARG A 30 -21.99 -98.16 -115.90
C ARG A 30 -23.19 -98.10 -114.93
N ARG A 31 -24.05 -99.13 -114.92
CA ARG A 31 -25.18 -99.26 -113.99
C ARG A 31 -24.70 -99.62 -112.58
N LEU A 32 -23.79 -100.58 -112.44
CA LEU A 32 -23.17 -100.98 -111.18
C LEU A 32 -22.34 -99.85 -110.58
N GLN A 33 -21.59 -99.12 -111.41
CA GLN A 33 -20.84 -97.94 -111.00
C GLN A 33 -21.79 -96.84 -110.51
N LYS A 34 -22.87 -96.55 -111.25
CA LYS A 34 -23.91 -95.62 -110.79
C LYS A 34 -24.57 -96.09 -109.48
N GLN A 35 -24.87 -97.38 -109.32
CA GLN A 35 -25.43 -97.92 -108.08
C GLN A 35 -24.44 -97.85 -106.93
N LEU A 36 -23.14 -98.07 -107.18
CA LEU A 36 -22.08 -97.91 -106.20
C LEU A 36 -21.98 -96.45 -105.75
N ASP A 37 -21.94 -95.50 -106.69
CA ASP A 37 -21.94 -94.06 -106.42
C ASP A 37 -23.17 -93.66 -105.59
N GLU A 38 -24.38 -94.09 -105.98
CA GLU A 38 -25.63 -93.85 -105.24
C GLU A 38 -25.62 -94.48 -103.84
N THR A 39 -24.99 -95.64 -103.64
CA THR A 39 -24.82 -96.23 -102.30
C THR A 39 -23.79 -95.49 -101.46
N LEU A 40 -22.67 -95.03 -102.04
CA LEU A 40 -21.62 -94.31 -101.34
C LEU A 40 -22.13 -92.93 -100.88
N THR A 41 -22.76 -92.15 -101.75
CA THR A 41 -23.40 -90.89 -101.33
C THR A 41 -24.49 -91.15 -100.30
N GLY A 42 -25.26 -92.23 -100.45
CA GLY A 42 -26.26 -92.67 -99.46
C GLY A 42 -25.68 -93.16 -98.12
N GLU A 43 -24.40 -93.50 -98.03
CA GLU A 43 -23.72 -93.78 -96.77
C GLU A 43 -23.08 -92.51 -96.18
N GLU A 44 -22.48 -91.65 -97.02
CA GLU A 44 -21.94 -90.35 -96.62
C GLU A 44 -23.02 -89.42 -96.05
N ASP A 45 -24.18 -89.29 -96.71
CA ASP A 45 -25.34 -88.52 -96.23
C ASP A 45 -25.81 -89.06 -94.86
N ARG A 46 -25.95 -90.38 -94.73
CA ARG A 46 -26.37 -91.01 -93.46
C ARG A 46 -25.31 -90.87 -92.37
N GLU A 47 -24.02 -90.77 -92.70
CA GLU A 47 -22.99 -90.48 -91.72
C GLU A 47 -22.96 -88.99 -91.34
N ALA A 48 -23.21 -88.08 -92.29
CA ALA A 48 -23.40 -86.66 -92.03
C ALA A 48 -24.60 -86.42 -91.11
N GLU A 49 -25.76 -87.05 -91.36
CA GLU A 49 -26.92 -87.06 -90.46
C GLU A 49 -26.55 -87.56 -89.06
N ARG A 50 -25.83 -88.70 -88.96
CA ARG A 50 -25.36 -89.22 -87.65
C ARG A 50 -24.40 -88.25 -86.94
N ARG A 51 -23.53 -87.54 -87.66
CA ARG A 51 -22.61 -86.54 -87.11
C ARG A 51 -23.39 -85.30 -86.61
N ILE A 52 -24.35 -84.81 -87.40
CA ILE A 52 -25.24 -83.68 -87.04
C ILE A 52 -26.10 -84.04 -85.82
N LEU A 53 -26.72 -85.23 -85.79
CA LEU A 53 -27.52 -85.70 -84.66
C LEU A 53 -26.67 -85.86 -83.39
N LYS A 54 -25.42 -86.35 -83.49
CA LYS A 54 -24.50 -86.41 -82.34
C LYS A 54 -24.16 -85.01 -81.81
N LEU A 55 -23.90 -84.04 -82.69
CA LEU A 55 -23.64 -82.65 -82.29
C LEU A 55 -24.87 -82.00 -81.66
N LEU A 56 -26.07 -82.21 -82.21
CA LEU A 56 -27.33 -81.71 -81.64
C LEU A 56 -27.61 -82.32 -80.25
N VAL A 57 -27.44 -83.63 -80.09
CA VAL A 57 -27.59 -84.31 -78.79
C VAL A 57 -26.55 -83.81 -77.78
N ALA A 58 -25.30 -83.57 -78.20
CA ALA A 58 -24.27 -82.99 -77.33
C ALA A 58 -24.64 -81.57 -76.89
N ALA A 59 -25.10 -80.71 -77.82
CA ALA A 59 -25.52 -79.33 -77.54
C ALA A 59 -26.74 -79.27 -76.60
N LEU A 60 -27.75 -80.12 -76.82
CA LEU A 60 -28.90 -80.23 -75.93
C LEU A 60 -28.51 -80.77 -74.54
N GLN A 61 -27.49 -81.65 -74.46
CA GLN A 61 -26.96 -82.13 -73.18
C GLN A 61 -26.11 -81.07 -72.45
N THR A 62 -25.42 -80.16 -73.13
CA THR A 62 -24.75 -79.02 -72.48
C THR A 62 -25.77 -77.98 -72.02
N GLU A 63 -26.74 -77.63 -72.87
CA GLU A 63 -27.81 -76.68 -72.51
C GLU A 63 -28.64 -77.17 -71.31
N LEU A 64 -28.95 -78.49 -71.25
CA LEU A 64 -29.59 -79.09 -70.08
C LEU A 64 -28.74 -78.96 -68.80
N LYS A 65 -27.43 -79.18 -68.87
CA LYS A 65 -26.52 -79.04 -67.72
C LYS A 65 -26.41 -77.58 -67.27
N GLU A 66 -26.28 -76.65 -68.20
CA GLU A 66 -26.21 -75.21 -67.93
C GLU A 66 -27.50 -74.70 -67.28
N LYS A 67 -28.67 -75.08 -67.81
CA LYS A 67 -29.97 -74.76 -67.19
C LYS A 67 -30.13 -75.40 -65.82
N HIS A 68 -29.66 -76.63 -65.62
CA HIS A 68 -29.73 -77.30 -64.32
C HIS A 68 -28.80 -76.66 -63.28
N LEU A 69 -27.61 -76.21 -63.68
CA LEU A 69 -26.72 -75.41 -62.82
C LEU A 69 -27.33 -74.06 -62.49
N PHE A 70 -27.92 -73.36 -63.47
CA PHE A 70 -28.59 -72.07 -63.24
C PHE A 70 -29.75 -72.19 -62.23
N ILE A 71 -30.58 -73.25 -62.34
CA ILE A 71 -31.62 -73.55 -61.35
C ILE A 71 -31.01 -73.79 -59.96
N GLN A 72 -29.92 -74.56 -59.86
CA GLN A 72 -29.25 -74.81 -58.57
C GLN A 72 -28.67 -73.55 -57.92
N GLU A 73 -28.12 -72.60 -58.69
CA GLU A 73 -27.67 -71.32 -58.11
C GLU A 73 -28.87 -70.44 -57.71
N GLN A 74 -29.94 -70.37 -58.50
CA GLN A 74 -31.17 -69.66 -58.11
C GLN A 74 -31.82 -70.25 -56.86
N GLU A 75 -31.80 -71.57 -56.69
CA GLU A 75 -32.24 -72.24 -55.46
C GLU A 75 -31.35 -71.89 -54.26
N ARG A 76 -30.01 -71.79 -54.44
CA ARG A 76 -29.09 -71.36 -53.37
C ARG A 76 -29.29 -69.90 -52.98
N GLU A 77 -29.41 -68.99 -53.95
CA GLU A 77 -29.71 -67.57 -53.70
C GLU A 77 -31.05 -67.41 -52.99
N ARG A 78 -32.10 -68.11 -53.46
CA ARG A 78 -33.41 -68.13 -52.83
C ARG A 78 -33.34 -68.66 -51.38
N ASN A 79 -32.65 -69.77 -51.15
CA ASN A 79 -32.49 -70.34 -49.81
C ASN A 79 -31.70 -69.41 -48.88
N ALA A 80 -30.69 -68.71 -49.39
CA ALA A 80 -29.93 -67.70 -48.64
C ALA A 80 -30.80 -66.48 -48.29
N LEU A 81 -31.61 -65.97 -49.23
CA LEU A 81 -32.56 -64.88 -49.01
C LEU A 81 -33.66 -65.27 -48.01
N GLN A 82 -34.22 -66.48 -48.12
CA GLN A 82 -35.21 -66.99 -47.15
C GLN A 82 -34.56 -67.18 -45.76
N SER A 83 -33.33 -67.68 -45.68
CA SER A 83 -32.58 -67.77 -44.41
C SER A 83 -32.27 -66.39 -43.80
N ALA A 84 -32.05 -65.36 -44.62
CA ALA A 84 -31.87 -63.99 -44.15
C ALA A 84 -33.20 -63.38 -43.67
N LEU A 85 -34.30 -63.61 -44.40
CA LEU A 85 -35.65 -63.18 -44.01
C LEU A 85 -36.11 -63.83 -42.71
N VAL A 86 -35.89 -65.13 -42.50
CA VAL A 86 -36.22 -65.80 -41.22
C VAL A 86 -35.47 -65.16 -40.05
N ARG A 87 -34.16 -64.92 -40.18
CA ARG A 87 -33.38 -64.23 -39.14
C ARG A 87 -33.80 -62.78 -38.93
N ALA A 88 -34.26 -62.09 -39.98
CA ALA A 88 -34.83 -60.75 -39.87
C ALA A 88 -36.18 -60.76 -39.14
N ARG A 89 -37.05 -61.74 -39.43
CA ARG A 89 -38.31 -61.97 -38.72
C ARG A 89 -38.07 -62.23 -37.24
N GLU A 90 -37.15 -63.13 -36.90
CA GLU A 90 -36.75 -63.42 -35.52
C GLU A 90 -36.26 -62.16 -34.80
N ALA A 91 -35.38 -61.38 -35.44
CA ALA A 91 -34.82 -60.15 -34.86
C ALA A 91 -35.82 -59.00 -34.70
N LEU A 92 -36.80 -58.88 -35.60
CA LEU A 92 -37.90 -57.91 -35.54
C LEU A 92 -39.14 -58.45 -34.80
N ASN A 93 -39.09 -59.70 -34.33
CA ASN A 93 -40.20 -60.46 -33.75
C ASN A 93 -41.43 -60.65 -34.68
N MET A 94 -41.25 -60.48 -36.00
CA MET A 94 -42.27 -60.57 -37.06
C MET A 94 -42.43 -62.02 -37.56
N ASN A 95 -42.67 -62.95 -36.63
CA ASN A 95 -42.53 -64.39 -36.84
C ASN A 95 -43.59 -65.03 -37.77
N SER A 96 -44.67 -64.32 -38.09
CA SER A 96 -45.72 -64.81 -39.01
C SER A 96 -45.48 -64.35 -40.45
N GLU A 97 -45.45 -65.27 -41.40
CA GLU A 97 -45.37 -64.95 -42.83
C GLU A 97 -46.70 -64.48 -43.44
N LEU A 98 -47.82 -64.77 -42.77
CA LEU A 98 -49.17 -64.41 -43.23
C LEU A 98 -49.54 -62.98 -42.82
N ASP A 99 -49.21 -62.59 -41.58
CA ASP A 99 -49.53 -61.27 -41.04
C ASP A 99 -48.48 -60.21 -41.44
N HIS A 100 -47.27 -60.65 -41.78
CA HIS A 100 -46.16 -59.80 -42.22
C HIS A 100 -45.50 -60.41 -43.47
N PRO A 101 -45.82 -59.96 -44.70
CA PRO A 101 -45.13 -60.41 -45.90
C PRO A 101 -43.66 -59.93 -45.91
N ALA A 102 -42.86 -60.50 -46.82
CA ALA A 102 -41.41 -60.25 -46.86
C ALA A 102 -41.03 -58.77 -47.08
N ASN A 103 -41.87 -57.99 -47.76
CA ASN A 103 -41.65 -56.56 -47.97
C ASN A 103 -41.70 -55.79 -46.65
N ASP A 104 -42.72 -55.98 -45.83
CA ASP A 104 -42.90 -55.32 -44.53
C ASP A 104 -41.71 -55.57 -43.59
N VAL A 105 -41.12 -56.76 -43.65
CA VAL A 105 -39.89 -57.11 -42.91
C VAL A 105 -38.68 -56.33 -43.44
N VAL A 106 -38.56 -56.18 -44.77
CA VAL A 106 -37.48 -55.40 -45.41
C VAL A 106 -37.64 -53.90 -45.15
N ASP A 107 -38.84 -53.35 -45.27
CA ASP A 107 -39.13 -51.94 -44.98
C ASP A 107 -38.90 -51.63 -43.49
N SER A 108 -39.26 -52.57 -42.60
CA SER A 108 -38.94 -52.48 -41.17
C SER A 108 -37.43 -52.51 -40.90
N LEU A 109 -36.65 -53.34 -41.62
CA LEU A 109 -35.18 -53.31 -41.54
C LEU A 109 -34.61 -51.98 -42.05
N ILE A 110 -35.12 -51.44 -43.16
CA ILE A 110 -34.68 -50.15 -43.73
C ILE A 110 -34.97 -49.00 -42.74
N ALA A 111 -36.16 -48.99 -42.13
CA ALA A 111 -36.52 -48.00 -41.11
C ALA A 111 -35.61 -48.10 -39.87
N HIS A 112 -35.33 -49.31 -39.36
CA HIS A 112 -34.39 -49.50 -38.26
C HIS A 112 -32.96 -49.10 -38.63
N TYR A 113 -32.51 -49.38 -39.86
CA TYR A 113 -31.20 -48.95 -40.35
C TYR A 113 -31.09 -47.43 -40.42
N MET A 114 -32.10 -46.75 -40.98
CA MET A 114 -32.16 -45.28 -41.03
C MET A 114 -32.15 -44.67 -39.63
N MET A 115 -33.00 -45.16 -38.72
CA MET A 115 -33.04 -44.68 -37.33
C MET A 115 -31.68 -44.84 -36.63
N CYS A 116 -31.04 -46.00 -36.77
CA CYS A 116 -29.70 -46.24 -36.21
C CYS A 116 -28.62 -45.34 -36.84
N TYR A 117 -28.71 -45.05 -38.14
CA TYR A 117 -27.81 -44.14 -38.84
C TYR A 117 -28.01 -42.69 -38.37
N GLU A 118 -29.24 -42.22 -38.27
CA GLU A 118 -29.59 -40.89 -37.76
C GLU A 118 -29.12 -40.71 -36.32
N LEU A 119 -29.41 -41.65 -35.42
CA LEU A 119 -28.90 -41.66 -34.05
C LEU A 119 -27.36 -41.63 -34.00
N GLN A 120 -26.67 -42.35 -34.89
CA GLN A 120 -25.21 -42.32 -34.95
C GLN A 120 -24.67 -40.97 -35.45
N THR A 121 -25.33 -40.30 -36.40
CA THR A 121 -24.91 -38.96 -36.85
C THR A 121 -25.18 -37.89 -35.80
N GLN A 122 -26.32 -37.94 -35.11
CA GLN A 122 -26.64 -37.06 -33.97
C GLN A 122 -25.64 -37.24 -32.82
N LEU A 123 -25.30 -38.49 -32.46
CA LEU A 123 -24.30 -38.79 -31.43
C LEU A 123 -22.92 -38.22 -31.80
N ARG A 124 -22.49 -38.34 -33.06
CA ARG A 124 -21.23 -37.73 -33.54
C ARG A 124 -21.25 -36.20 -33.45
N ALA A 125 -22.38 -35.56 -33.80
CA ALA A 125 -22.52 -34.11 -33.69
C ALA A 125 -22.45 -33.63 -32.23
N LEU A 126 -23.15 -34.31 -31.31
CA LEU A 126 -23.11 -34.00 -29.88
C LEU A 126 -21.71 -34.22 -29.28
N LEU A 127 -21.01 -35.30 -29.66
CA LEU A 127 -19.62 -35.53 -29.27
C LEU A 127 -18.69 -34.43 -29.80
N GLN A 128 -18.85 -33.98 -31.05
CA GLN A 128 -18.03 -32.90 -31.60
C GLN A 128 -18.27 -31.57 -30.87
N VAL A 129 -19.52 -31.23 -30.55
CA VAL A 129 -19.85 -30.04 -29.75
C VAL A 129 -19.26 -30.15 -28.34
N SER A 130 -19.34 -31.33 -27.70
CA SER A 130 -18.73 -31.58 -26.39
C SER A 130 -17.20 -31.43 -26.41
N ILE A 131 -16.53 -31.96 -27.45
CA ILE A 131 -15.08 -31.81 -27.65
C ILE A 131 -14.71 -30.34 -27.84
N ASN A 132 -15.44 -29.61 -28.71
CA ASN A 132 -15.19 -28.19 -28.97
C ASN A 132 -15.40 -27.33 -27.72
N ASN A 133 -16.42 -27.61 -26.92
CA ASN A 133 -16.67 -26.90 -25.67
C ASN A 133 -15.59 -27.22 -24.62
N CYS A 134 -15.16 -28.49 -24.52
CA CYS A 134 -14.07 -28.91 -23.64
C CYS A 134 -12.72 -28.27 -24.02
N THR A 135 -12.41 -28.11 -25.30
CA THR A 135 -11.17 -27.44 -25.74
C THR A 135 -11.26 -25.94 -25.56
N ALA A 136 -12.38 -25.29 -25.90
CA ALA A 136 -12.60 -23.87 -25.65
C ALA A 136 -12.50 -23.52 -24.15
N ALA A 137 -13.12 -24.32 -23.27
CA ALA A 137 -13.01 -24.16 -21.82
C ALA A 137 -11.56 -24.31 -21.33
N ARG A 138 -10.80 -25.27 -21.88
CA ARG A 138 -9.37 -25.42 -21.58
C ARG A 138 -8.54 -24.21 -22.01
N PHE A 139 -8.76 -23.65 -23.19
CA PHE A 139 -8.06 -22.43 -23.63
C PHE A 139 -8.43 -21.22 -22.77
N MET A 140 -9.71 -21.02 -22.46
CA MET A 140 -10.17 -19.96 -21.54
C MET A 140 -9.53 -20.06 -20.15
N LEU A 141 -9.42 -21.28 -19.60
CA LEU A 141 -8.74 -21.52 -18.32
C LEU A 141 -7.23 -21.26 -18.40
N MET A 142 -6.57 -21.68 -19.48
CA MET A 142 -5.14 -21.40 -19.71
C MET A 142 -4.86 -19.89 -19.81
N GLU A 143 -5.65 -19.15 -20.60
CA GLU A 143 -5.47 -17.70 -20.72
C GLU A 143 -5.71 -16.97 -19.39
N ASN A 144 -6.71 -17.39 -18.60
CA ASN A 144 -6.97 -16.78 -17.30
C ASN A 144 -5.87 -17.10 -16.28
N GLU A 145 -5.37 -18.34 -16.26
CA GLU A 145 -4.24 -18.73 -15.41
C GLU A 145 -2.97 -17.94 -15.77
N GLU A 146 -2.72 -17.69 -17.07
CA GLU A 146 -1.62 -16.85 -17.51
C GLU A 146 -1.83 -15.35 -17.18
N ARG A 147 -3.06 -14.83 -17.28
CA ARG A 147 -3.40 -13.46 -16.83
C ARG A 147 -3.13 -13.28 -15.34
N GLU A 148 -3.60 -14.20 -14.49
CA GLU A 148 -3.36 -14.15 -13.05
C GLU A 148 -1.86 -14.26 -12.72
N ARG A 149 -1.10 -15.12 -13.41
CA ARG A 149 0.37 -15.18 -13.26
C ARG A 149 1.05 -13.85 -13.57
N ARG A 150 0.62 -13.13 -14.61
CA ARG A 150 1.17 -11.81 -14.94
C ARG A 150 0.83 -10.78 -13.87
N ILE A 151 -0.42 -10.74 -13.39
CA ILE A 151 -0.85 -9.85 -12.30
C ILE A 151 -0.04 -10.13 -11.01
N ILE A 152 0.19 -11.39 -10.67
CA ILE A 152 1.03 -11.79 -9.52
C ILE A 152 2.49 -11.35 -9.73
N ALA A 153 3.05 -11.50 -10.94
CA ALA A 153 4.40 -11.04 -11.24
C ALA A 153 4.52 -9.50 -11.13
N GLU A 154 3.65 -8.75 -11.80
CA GLU A 154 3.60 -7.28 -11.79
C GLU A 154 3.43 -6.72 -10.37
N THR A 155 2.50 -7.28 -9.58
CA THR A 155 2.31 -6.86 -8.18
C THR A 155 3.50 -7.24 -7.28
N SER A 156 4.20 -8.34 -7.56
CA SER A 156 5.44 -8.69 -6.84
C SER A 156 6.60 -7.75 -7.18
N GLU A 157 6.72 -7.30 -8.43
CA GLU A 157 7.74 -6.34 -8.87
C GLU A 157 7.46 -4.93 -8.33
N LEU A 158 6.19 -4.49 -8.33
CA LEU A 158 5.75 -3.26 -7.66
C LEU A 158 5.99 -3.30 -6.16
N SER A 159 5.77 -4.46 -5.52
CA SER A 159 6.07 -4.64 -4.08
C SER A 159 7.57 -4.58 -3.81
N TYR A 160 8.39 -5.26 -4.63
CA TYR A 160 9.84 -5.27 -4.50
C TYR A 160 10.44 -3.86 -4.71
N THR A 161 10.03 -3.16 -5.76
CA THR A 161 10.50 -1.79 -6.06
C THR A 161 10.07 -0.78 -4.97
N THR A 162 8.88 -0.95 -4.39
CA THR A 162 8.41 -0.16 -3.23
C THR A 162 9.23 -0.45 -1.96
N ILE A 163 9.57 -1.72 -1.69
CA ILE A 163 10.43 -2.10 -0.55
C ILE A 163 11.85 -1.56 -0.74
N VAL A 164 12.42 -1.66 -1.94
CA VAL A 164 13.77 -1.16 -2.25
C VAL A 164 13.86 0.37 -2.14
N SER A 165 12.88 1.11 -2.66
CA SER A 165 12.85 2.58 -2.52
C SER A 165 12.64 3.01 -1.04
N SER A 166 11.77 2.32 -0.29
CA SER A 166 11.63 2.53 1.16
C SER A 166 12.93 2.25 1.94
N ALA A 167 13.66 1.18 1.58
CA ALA A 167 14.97 0.89 2.15
C ALA A 167 16.02 1.98 1.82
N GLN A 168 16.01 2.51 0.60
CA GLN A 168 16.89 3.62 0.19
C GLN A 168 16.54 4.92 0.95
N HIS A 169 15.25 5.26 1.08
CA HIS A 169 14.81 6.44 1.83
C HIS A 169 15.12 6.34 3.33
N THR A 170 14.91 5.18 3.95
CA THR A 170 15.26 4.96 5.37
C THR A 170 16.77 4.99 5.59
N GLN A 171 17.58 4.43 4.69
CA GLN A 171 19.04 4.54 4.77
C GLN A 171 19.53 5.98 4.58
N ALA A 172 18.94 6.74 3.65
CA ALA A 172 19.25 8.17 3.48
C ALA A 172 18.87 8.99 4.73
N ALA A 173 17.73 8.71 5.36
CA ALA A 173 17.30 9.36 6.61
C ALA A 173 18.23 9.03 7.79
N ILE A 174 18.74 7.79 7.88
CA ILE A 174 19.75 7.40 8.88
C ILE A 174 21.05 8.21 8.66
N ILE A 175 21.53 8.30 7.41
CA ILE A 175 22.74 9.07 7.08
C ILE A 175 22.54 10.57 7.41
N GLN A 176 21.39 11.16 7.09
CA GLN A 176 21.08 12.55 7.44
C GLN A 176 21.02 12.77 8.96
N ARG A 177 20.37 11.85 9.71
CA ARG A 177 20.35 11.90 11.18
C ARG A 177 21.76 11.87 11.77
N ASP A 178 22.62 11.01 11.24
CA ASP A 178 23.97 10.80 11.78
C ASP A 178 24.91 11.96 11.40
N LEU A 179 24.71 12.61 10.25
CA LEU A 179 25.36 13.89 9.90
C LEU A 179 24.90 15.03 10.83
N LEU A 180 23.59 15.24 11.00
CA LEU A 180 23.03 16.26 11.91
C LEU A 180 23.48 16.03 13.37
N ARG A 181 23.68 14.79 13.77
CA ARG A 181 24.25 14.44 15.08
C ARG A 181 25.71 14.87 15.19
N LEU A 182 26.54 14.65 14.16
CA LEU A 182 27.93 15.09 14.16
C LEU A 182 28.03 16.62 14.22
N GLU A 183 27.21 17.33 13.43
CA GLU A 183 27.10 18.79 13.46
C GLU A 183 26.67 19.30 14.85
N TYR A 184 25.71 18.64 15.49
CA TYR A 184 25.31 18.95 16.86
C TYR A 184 26.43 18.71 17.88
N GLU A 185 27.15 17.59 17.77
CA GLU A 185 28.30 17.29 18.64
C GLU A 185 29.47 18.28 18.39
N ASP A 186 29.65 18.80 17.17
CA ASP A 186 30.59 19.89 16.86
C ASP A 186 30.16 21.21 17.53
N VAL A 187 28.89 21.60 17.40
CA VAL A 187 28.33 22.82 18.00
C VAL A 187 28.37 22.77 19.52
N GLU A 188 28.08 21.62 20.15
CA GLU A 188 28.28 21.45 21.60
C GLU A 188 29.75 21.60 21.99
N ARG A 189 30.69 21.02 21.23
CA ARG A 189 32.13 21.14 21.52
C ARG A 189 32.60 22.58 21.40
N GLU A 190 32.15 23.33 20.39
CA GLU A 190 32.39 24.78 20.32
C GLU A 190 31.76 25.53 21.50
N HIS A 191 30.53 25.19 21.91
CA HIS A 191 29.84 25.88 23.00
C HIS A 191 30.58 25.68 24.33
N ARG A 192 30.96 24.45 24.66
CA ARG A 192 31.78 24.12 25.85
C ARG A 192 33.11 24.88 25.86
N GLN A 193 33.78 24.99 24.71
CA GLN A 193 35.01 25.79 24.58
C GLN A 193 34.76 27.28 24.82
N LYS A 194 33.66 27.83 24.29
CA LYS A 194 33.26 29.24 24.52
C LYS A 194 32.94 29.49 26.00
N GLU A 195 32.20 28.59 26.65
CA GLU A 195 31.98 28.66 28.11
C GLU A 195 33.29 28.60 28.91
N GLU A 196 34.20 27.68 28.57
CA GLU A 196 35.51 27.58 29.23
C GLU A 196 36.33 28.85 29.10
N LEU A 197 36.32 29.48 27.91
CA LEU A 197 36.99 30.76 27.69
C LEU A 197 36.37 31.88 28.51
N VAL A 198 35.04 31.96 28.62
CA VAL A 198 34.33 32.93 29.48
C VAL A 198 34.63 32.68 30.96
N ARG A 199 34.62 31.42 31.42
CA ARG A 199 35.02 31.05 32.80
C ARG A 199 36.47 31.47 33.09
N LYS A 200 37.40 31.24 32.16
CA LYS A 200 38.82 31.67 32.27
C LYS A 200 38.96 33.20 32.25
N GLN A 201 38.17 33.91 31.46
CA GLN A 201 38.13 35.37 31.43
C GLN A 201 37.64 35.95 32.77
N HIS A 202 36.50 35.48 33.29
CA HIS A 202 35.99 35.93 34.57
C HIS A 202 36.92 35.62 35.74
N LEU A 203 37.63 34.48 35.73
CA LEU A 203 38.68 34.21 36.73
C LEU A 203 39.81 35.24 36.67
N VAL A 204 40.26 35.64 35.48
CA VAL A 204 41.30 36.68 35.31
C VAL A 204 40.77 38.06 35.70
N GLU A 205 39.50 38.38 35.41
CA GLU A 205 38.85 39.62 35.85
C GLU A 205 38.70 39.67 37.37
N HIS A 206 38.34 38.57 38.02
CA HIS A 206 38.25 38.45 39.48
C HIS A 206 39.61 38.70 40.14
N HIS A 207 40.67 38.00 39.71
CA HIS A 207 42.04 38.21 40.20
C HIS A 207 42.54 39.64 39.95
N ARG A 208 42.07 40.31 38.89
CA ARG A 208 42.37 41.72 38.62
C ARG A 208 41.60 42.67 39.56
N GLN A 209 40.35 42.35 39.89
CA GLN A 209 39.55 43.10 40.87
C GLN A 209 40.11 42.94 42.29
N GLU A 210 40.48 41.72 42.69
CA GLU A 210 41.16 41.43 43.97
C GLU A 210 42.43 42.27 44.11
N ARG A 211 43.34 42.23 43.13
CA ARG A 211 44.57 43.06 43.16
C ARG A 211 44.32 44.57 43.15
N LEU A 212 43.21 45.02 42.57
CA LEU A 212 42.82 46.43 42.64
C LEU A 212 42.31 46.77 44.06
N LEU A 213 41.53 45.89 44.69
CA LEU A 213 41.07 46.05 46.08
C LEU A 213 42.26 46.02 47.06
N GLU A 214 43.21 45.09 46.89
CA GLU A 214 44.47 45.03 47.63
C GLU A 214 45.23 46.36 47.55
N MET A 215 45.51 46.87 46.34
CA MET A 215 46.19 48.17 46.16
C MET A 215 45.37 49.37 46.69
N TRP A 216 44.04 49.31 46.69
CA TRP A 216 43.22 50.34 47.31
C TRP A 216 43.27 50.27 48.85
N GLN A 217 43.35 49.07 49.41
CA GLN A 217 43.50 48.83 50.85
C GLN A 217 44.91 49.25 51.33
N GLU A 218 45.97 48.96 50.58
CA GLU A 218 47.32 49.48 50.84
C GLU A 218 47.38 51.01 50.83
N LYS A 219 46.70 51.65 49.86
CA LYS A 219 46.57 53.12 49.79
C LYS A 219 45.74 53.69 50.94
N ALA A 220 44.68 53.00 51.36
CA ALA A 220 43.89 53.41 52.52
C ALA A 220 44.73 53.30 53.82
N ASN A 221 45.46 52.20 54.00
CA ASN A 221 46.32 51.98 55.16
C ASN A 221 47.44 53.04 55.22
N THR A 222 48.17 53.27 54.13
CA THR A 222 49.23 54.30 54.08
C THR A 222 48.69 55.74 54.22
N ALA A 223 47.46 56.01 53.78
CA ALA A 223 46.76 57.26 54.08
C ALA A 223 46.40 57.39 55.58
N VAL A 224 45.97 56.30 56.22
CA VAL A 224 45.72 56.26 57.68
C VAL A 224 47.03 56.44 58.46
N ASP A 225 48.12 55.77 58.08
CA ASP A 225 49.42 55.88 58.73
C ASP A 225 49.99 57.31 58.64
N SER A 226 49.90 57.95 57.47
CA SER A 226 50.30 59.35 57.31
C SER A 226 49.41 60.32 58.07
N LEU A 227 48.10 60.06 58.16
CA LEU A 227 47.17 60.84 58.98
C LEU A 227 47.44 60.69 60.48
N MET A 228 47.77 59.48 60.95
CA MET A 228 48.22 59.22 62.33
C MET A 228 49.54 59.94 62.63
N LEU A 229 50.49 59.96 61.70
CA LEU A 229 51.75 60.70 61.82
C LEU A 229 51.51 62.22 61.88
N HIS A 230 50.59 62.77 61.07
CA HIS A 230 50.21 64.18 61.16
C HIS A 230 49.45 64.50 62.46
N GLN A 231 48.67 63.58 63.00
CA GLN A 231 48.04 63.74 64.33
C GLN A 231 49.08 63.77 65.45
N THR A 232 50.07 62.88 65.46
CA THR A 232 51.12 62.92 66.50
C THR A 232 51.98 64.18 66.37
N LEU A 233 52.38 64.58 65.15
CA LEU A 233 53.11 65.83 64.91
C LEU A 233 52.33 67.06 65.38
N THR A 234 51.03 67.17 65.09
CA THR A 234 50.21 68.31 65.56
C THR A 234 49.99 68.31 67.08
N VAL A 235 50.03 67.15 67.74
CA VAL A 235 50.06 67.06 69.22
C VAL A 235 51.42 67.50 69.77
N HIS A 236 52.53 67.16 69.12
CA HIS A 236 53.86 67.66 69.51
C HIS A 236 53.98 69.18 69.33
N GLU A 237 53.55 69.73 68.19
CA GLU A 237 53.53 71.18 67.97
C GLU A 237 52.69 71.93 69.00
N ARG A 238 51.56 71.37 69.44
CA ARG A 238 50.72 71.98 70.49
C ARG A 238 51.46 72.05 71.82
N LYS A 239 52.09 70.95 72.24
CA LYS A 239 52.91 70.91 73.47
C LYS A 239 54.11 71.84 73.42
N GLU A 240 54.76 71.97 72.26
CA GLU A 240 55.86 72.92 72.08
C GLU A 240 55.36 74.38 72.16
N LYS A 241 54.20 74.68 71.56
CA LYS A 241 53.54 76.00 71.67
C LYS A 241 53.08 76.29 73.11
N GLU A 242 52.58 75.29 73.84
CA GLU A 242 52.22 75.39 75.26
C GLU A 242 53.47 75.74 76.11
N LEU A 243 54.56 74.99 75.97
CA LEU A 243 55.84 75.27 76.66
C LEU A 243 56.43 76.65 76.30
N LEU A 244 56.30 77.09 75.03
CA LEU A 244 56.73 78.42 74.60
C LEU A 244 55.85 79.54 75.19
N MET A 245 54.56 79.29 75.40
CA MET A 245 53.64 80.22 76.07
C MET A 245 53.91 80.30 77.58
N GLU A 246 54.14 79.16 78.26
CA GLU A 246 54.58 79.13 79.66
C GLU A 246 55.92 79.85 79.84
N GLY A 247 56.87 79.61 78.94
CA GLY A 247 58.15 80.32 78.87
C GLY A 247 58.03 81.79 78.44
N ALA A 248 56.86 82.26 78.02
CA ALA A 248 56.57 83.68 77.75
C ALA A 248 55.88 84.34 78.96
N SER A 249 54.90 83.69 79.59
CA SER A 249 54.25 84.20 80.80
C SER A 249 55.26 84.33 81.94
N ALA A 250 56.10 83.32 82.19
CA ALA A 250 57.15 83.39 83.22
C ALA A 250 58.15 84.54 83.01
N ARG A 251 58.36 84.99 81.77
CA ARG A 251 59.16 86.20 81.47
C ARG A 251 58.39 87.49 81.74
N LEU A 252 57.10 87.54 81.44
CA LEU A 252 56.24 88.68 81.76
C LEU A 252 56.07 88.85 83.28
N ASP A 253 55.91 87.75 84.02
CA ASP A 253 55.84 87.73 85.48
C ASP A 253 57.14 88.28 86.10
N LEU A 254 58.29 87.82 85.62
CA LEU A 254 59.60 88.29 86.09
C LEU A 254 59.88 89.76 85.71
N MET A 255 59.37 90.24 84.57
CA MET A 255 59.36 91.67 84.24
C MET A 255 58.41 92.48 85.15
N ALA A 256 57.26 91.90 85.55
CA ALA A 256 56.34 92.54 86.49
C ALA A 256 56.97 92.67 87.89
N GLU A 257 57.68 91.64 88.38
CA GLU A 257 58.45 91.70 89.64
C GLU A 257 59.52 92.78 89.59
N GLN A 258 60.33 92.84 88.53
CA GLN A 258 61.32 93.92 88.33
C GLN A 258 60.68 95.31 88.31
N SER A 259 59.50 95.46 87.70
CA SER A 259 58.76 96.73 87.73
C SER A 259 58.25 97.11 89.12
N ALA A 260 57.85 96.11 89.93
CA ALA A 260 57.42 96.32 91.31
C ALA A 260 58.60 96.73 92.22
N ASP A 261 59.80 96.19 92.00
CA ASP A 261 60.99 96.61 92.74
C ASP A 261 61.48 98.01 92.33
N LEU A 262 61.39 98.38 91.05
CA LEU A 262 61.61 99.77 90.62
C LEU A 262 60.62 100.73 91.31
N LEU A 263 59.34 100.35 91.43
CA LEU A 263 58.34 101.14 92.16
C LEU A 263 58.64 101.23 93.68
N ARG A 264 59.17 100.17 94.31
CA ARG A 264 59.64 100.20 95.70
C ARG A 264 60.82 101.16 95.89
N ILE A 265 61.78 101.15 94.96
CA ILE A 265 62.94 102.06 94.97
C ILE A 265 62.49 103.52 94.80
N LEU A 266 61.60 103.80 93.85
CA LEU A 266 61.02 105.13 93.66
C LEU A 266 60.25 105.61 94.91
N ALA A 267 59.47 104.74 95.55
CA ALA A 267 58.79 105.06 96.81
C ALA A 267 59.75 105.36 97.97
N PHE A 268 60.93 104.71 98.02
CA PHE A 268 61.98 105.04 98.98
C PHE A 268 62.61 106.42 98.69
N ILE A 269 62.86 106.73 97.41
CA ILE A 269 63.38 108.04 96.97
C ILE A 269 62.40 109.17 97.33
N PHE A 270 61.10 109.02 97.04
CA PHE A 270 60.09 110.02 97.42
C PHE A 270 59.97 110.23 98.94
N ARG A 271 60.05 109.16 99.75
CA ARG A 271 60.11 109.28 101.23
C ARG A 271 61.36 110.02 101.70
N SER A 272 62.47 109.89 100.96
CA SER A 272 63.73 110.57 101.26
C SER A 272 63.63 112.07 100.95
N PHE A 273 63.11 112.44 99.77
CA PHE A 273 62.85 113.84 99.41
C PHE A 273 61.92 114.54 100.41
N ARG A 274 60.82 113.89 100.82
CA ARG A 274 59.90 114.46 101.81
C ARG A 274 60.59 114.79 103.14
N ARG A 275 61.49 113.92 103.63
CA ARG A 275 62.26 114.20 104.86
C ARG A 275 63.21 115.39 104.72
N PHE A 276 63.80 115.58 103.54
CA PHE A 276 64.68 116.74 103.30
C PHE A 276 63.88 118.05 103.23
N ASP A 277 62.68 118.04 102.63
CA ASP A 277 61.78 119.21 102.62
C ASP A 277 61.28 119.57 104.03
N GLU A 278 60.86 118.57 104.82
CA GLU A 278 60.48 118.76 106.24
C GLU A 278 61.64 119.39 107.06
N GLN A 279 62.90 118.99 106.81
CA GLN A 279 64.09 119.61 107.43
C GLN A 279 64.38 121.04 106.93
N LEU A 280 64.10 121.34 105.66
CA LEU A 280 64.29 122.67 105.06
C LEU A 280 63.30 123.69 105.64
N GLN A 281 62.05 123.28 105.86
CA GLN A 281 61.02 124.12 106.50
C GLN A 281 61.36 124.44 107.96
N GLU A 282 61.90 123.49 108.73
CA GLU A 282 62.40 123.77 110.08
C GLU A 282 63.56 124.79 110.08
N ALA A 283 64.48 124.71 109.11
CA ALA A 283 65.59 125.66 108.99
C ALA A 283 65.09 127.09 108.72
N HIS A 284 64.11 127.26 107.82
CA HIS A 284 63.48 128.55 107.55
C HIS A 284 62.71 129.11 108.77
N GLY A 285 62.03 128.26 109.54
CA GLY A 285 61.36 128.68 110.78
C GLY A 285 62.33 129.30 111.80
N ARG A 286 63.48 128.65 112.03
CA ARG A 286 64.50 129.14 112.97
C ARG A 286 65.15 130.46 112.51
N ALA A 287 65.29 130.68 111.19
CA ALA A 287 65.79 131.94 110.64
C ALA A 287 64.82 133.11 110.89
N ALA A 288 63.51 132.90 110.73
CA ALA A 288 62.49 133.93 110.92
C ALA A 288 62.41 134.46 112.37
N GLU A 289 62.70 133.61 113.37
CA GLU A 289 62.74 134.04 114.78
C GLU A 289 63.95 134.91 115.12
N ALA A 290 65.09 134.68 114.46
CA ALA A 290 66.29 135.50 114.64
C ALA A 290 66.07 136.93 114.10
N GLN A 291 65.41 137.06 112.95
CA GLN A 291 65.05 138.34 112.33
C GLN A 291 64.22 139.21 113.31
N LYS A 292 63.13 138.64 113.85
CA LYS A 292 62.19 139.31 114.79
C LYS A 292 62.82 139.74 116.12
N LYS A 293 63.94 139.13 116.54
CA LYS A 293 64.70 139.55 117.73
C LYS A 293 65.59 140.75 117.45
N ARG A 294 66.12 140.88 116.22
CA ARG A 294 67.00 141.98 115.79
C ARG A 294 66.24 143.30 115.64
N GLU A 295 65.08 143.25 114.99
CA GLU A 295 64.20 144.41 114.74
C GLU A 295 63.76 145.10 116.06
N LYS A 296 63.45 144.30 117.10
CA LYS A 296 63.04 144.83 118.41
C LYS A 296 64.10 145.63 119.16
N MET A 297 65.40 145.40 118.91
CA MET A 297 66.47 146.24 119.46
C MET A 297 66.69 147.55 118.67
N GLN A 298 66.29 147.58 117.40
CA GLN A 298 66.51 148.73 116.51
C GLN A 298 65.42 149.82 116.67
N ILE A 299 64.26 149.45 117.21
CA ILE A 299 63.13 150.35 117.48
C ILE A 299 63.31 151.14 118.78
N SER A 300 63.97 150.60 119.82
CA SER A 300 64.11 151.27 121.12
C SER A 300 65.15 152.40 121.12
N LEU A 301 66.25 152.26 120.36
CA LEU A 301 67.30 153.28 120.26
C LEU A 301 66.95 154.46 119.33
N SER A 302 66.01 154.27 118.41
CA SER A 302 65.57 155.31 117.47
C SER A 302 64.57 156.30 118.08
N GLN A 303 63.85 155.91 119.15
CA GLN A 303 62.87 156.78 119.83
C GLN A 303 63.51 157.94 120.64
N ALA A 304 64.75 157.80 121.09
CA ALA A 304 65.39 158.77 121.99
C ALA A 304 65.99 160.02 121.30
N ARG A 305 65.99 160.10 119.96
CA ARG A 305 66.68 161.17 119.19
C ARG A 305 65.79 161.95 118.22
N ALA A 306 64.47 161.80 118.32
CA ALA A 306 63.49 162.32 117.35
C ALA A 306 62.58 163.46 117.86
N CYS A 307 62.97 164.20 118.90
CA CYS A 307 62.16 165.30 119.45
C CYS A 307 62.47 166.71 118.90
N VAL A 308 63.58 166.89 118.17
CA VAL A 308 64.03 168.20 117.65
C VAL A 308 64.78 168.00 116.32
N ARG A 309 64.38 168.58 115.18
CA ARG A 309 63.07 169.17 114.83
C ARG A 309 62.97 169.25 113.30
N VAL A 310 61.76 169.14 112.74
CA VAL A 310 61.43 169.79 111.45
C VAL A 310 60.77 171.11 111.79
N LEU A 311 61.39 172.23 111.38
CA LEU A 311 60.84 173.57 111.11
C LEU A 311 61.98 174.60 111.12
N GLN A 312 61.93 175.58 110.20
CA GLN A 312 62.83 176.74 110.08
C GLN A 312 64.31 176.45 109.73
N HIS A 313 64.62 176.24 108.44
CA HIS A 313 65.56 177.06 107.63
C HIS A 313 65.64 176.50 106.16
N PRO A 314 66.10 177.28 105.15
CA PRO A 314 66.09 176.86 103.74
C PRO A 314 67.48 176.53 103.13
N GLU A 315 67.45 176.01 101.89
CA GLU A 315 68.51 175.95 100.83
C GLU A 315 69.52 174.77 100.70
N ARG A 316 69.49 174.15 99.48
CA ARG A 316 70.58 173.60 98.61
C ARG A 316 71.21 172.17 98.75
N THR A 317 71.14 171.42 97.62
CA THR A 317 72.15 170.53 96.95
C THR A 317 72.73 169.25 97.64
N GLU A 318 73.22 168.17 96.97
CA GLU A 318 72.94 167.47 95.67
C GLU A 318 73.80 166.15 95.53
N VAL A 319 73.65 165.34 94.45
CA VAL A 319 74.58 164.28 93.89
C VAL A 319 74.62 162.79 94.40
N ASN A 320 74.14 161.83 93.55
CA ASN A 320 74.63 160.46 93.13
C ASN A 320 75.30 159.38 94.09
N THR A 321 75.47 158.06 93.81
CA THR A 321 75.39 157.16 92.60
C THR A 321 75.29 155.62 92.90
N ARG A 322 74.76 154.78 91.95
CA ARG A 322 75.09 153.34 91.60
C ARG A 322 74.83 152.18 92.63
N ALA A 323 74.74 150.86 92.27
CA ALA A 323 74.39 150.07 91.05
C ALA A 323 74.37 148.51 91.31
N LEU A 324 73.94 147.68 90.30
CA LEU A 324 74.05 146.19 90.17
C LEU A 324 73.12 145.34 91.10
N ASP A 325 72.72 144.06 90.88
CA ASP A 325 72.88 142.96 89.87
C ASP A 325 71.80 141.84 90.17
N LYS A 326 71.51 140.70 89.48
CA LYS A 326 71.77 140.06 88.15
C LYS A 326 70.87 138.79 87.93
N SER A 327 70.73 138.28 86.68
CA SER A 327 70.60 136.85 86.21
C SER A 327 69.49 135.88 86.71
N ASP A 328 69.06 134.80 86.01
CA ASP A 328 69.02 134.39 84.58
C ASP A 328 68.20 133.06 84.39
N PHE A 329 67.58 132.86 83.20
CA PHE A 329 67.36 131.59 82.42
C PHE A 329 66.73 130.33 83.11
N ARG A 330 66.12 129.30 82.48
CA ARG A 330 65.71 128.85 81.11
C ARG A 330 64.70 127.67 81.29
N ASP A 331 63.95 127.08 80.35
CA ASP A 331 63.60 127.34 78.93
C ASP A 331 62.29 126.59 78.53
N ARG A 332 61.83 126.70 77.27
CA ARG A 332 60.87 125.79 76.58
C ARG A 332 61.04 125.84 75.05
N THR A 333 60.72 124.74 74.35
CA THR A 333 60.02 124.65 73.02
C THR A 333 59.81 123.14 72.73
N ASP A 334 58.69 122.60 72.25
CA ASP A 334 57.58 123.02 71.35
C ASP A 334 57.79 122.75 69.85
N GLU A 335 56.66 122.60 69.14
CA GLU A 335 56.49 122.00 67.81
C GLU A 335 56.75 122.97 66.62
N GLY A 336 56.71 122.46 65.38
CA GLY A 336 56.21 123.28 64.25
C GLY A 336 57.05 123.36 62.95
N ASN A 337 56.59 122.62 61.94
CA ASN A 337 56.73 122.84 60.49
C ASN A 337 56.56 124.32 60.01
N PRO A 338 56.88 124.67 58.73
CA PRO A 338 58.01 124.24 57.88
C PRO A 338 58.57 125.34 56.92
N HIS A 339 59.68 125.05 56.21
CA HIS A 339 60.05 125.65 54.90
C HIS A 339 60.39 127.20 54.88
N PRO A 340 60.79 127.83 53.74
CA PRO A 340 62.20 127.82 53.30
C PRO A 340 62.77 129.20 52.81
N LEU A 341 63.96 129.15 52.17
CA LEU A 341 64.59 130.17 51.28
C LEU A 341 65.43 131.33 51.90
N SER A 342 66.74 131.08 51.96
CA SER A 342 67.86 131.88 51.41
C SER A 342 67.63 133.34 50.95
N LEU A 343 68.44 134.29 51.47
CA LEU A 343 69.50 135.00 50.69
C LEU A 343 70.21 136.10 51.52
N LEU A 344 71.53 136.27 51.30
CA LEU A 344 72.36 137.48 51.53
C LEU A 344 72.57 137.95 53.01
N SER A 345 73.68 138.59 53.42
CA SER A 345 74.98 138.88 52.75
C SER A 345 76.00 139.51 53.72
N ILE A 346 77.32 139.30 53.47
CA ILE A 346 78.47 140.22 53.77
C ILE A 346 78.75 140.46 55.28
N ASP A 347 79.97 140.48 55.85
CA ASP A 347 81.39 140.47 55.41
C ASP A 347 82.19 139.69 56.52
N ARG A 348 83.46 139.25 56.47
CA ARG A 348 84.66 139.65 55.71
C ARG A 348 85.79 138.60 55.92
N GLN A 349 86.71 138.41 54.95
CA GLN A 349 88.00 137.66 55.04
C GLN A 349 87.94 136.14 55.35
N GLY A 350 88.71 135.24 54.72
CA GLY A 350 89.60 135.33 53.55
C GLY A 350 90.23 133.95 53.21
N GLU A 351 90.63 133.74 51.95
CA GLU A 351 91.54 132.65 51.48
C GLU A 351 91.16 131.17 51.78
N CYS A 352 90.06 130.63 51.23
CA CYS A 352 89.87 129.16 51.12
C CYS A 352 88.80 128.63 50.12
N ALA A 353 88.32 129.45 49.17
CA ALA A 353 87.08 129.13 48.42
C ALA A 353 87.18 127.94 47.44
N ASP A 354 88.26 127.84 46.67
CA ASP A 354 88.30 127.05 45.44
C ASP A 354 88.28 125.51 45.66
N LEU A 355 88.63 125.05 46.85
CA LEU A 355 88.63 123.62 47.20
C LEU A 355 87.27 123.08 47.66
N HIS A 356 86.28 123.94 47.91
CA HIS A 356 84.95 123.50 48.35
C HIS A 356 84.02 123.19 47.16
N ALA A 357 83.97 124.05 46.14
CA ALA A 357 83.13 123.87 44.96
C ALA A 357 83.37 122.51 44.27
N LEU A 358 84.64 122.15 44.05
CA LEU A 358 85.05 120.87 43.45
C LEU A 358 84.59 119.62 44.23
N ARG A 359 84.38 119.73 45.56
CA ARG A 359 83.86 118.63 46.38
C ARG A 359 82.34 118.49 46.24
N GLU A 360 81.64 119.62 46.12
CA GLU A 360 80.18 119.67 45.99
C GLU A 360 79.73 119.20 44.60
N GLU A 361 80.44 119.58 43.53
CA GLU A 361 80.23 119.05 42.17
C GLU A 361 80.45 117.54 42.09
N HIS A 362 81.55 117.04 42.66
CA HIS A 362 81.85 115.60 42.70
C HIS A 362 80.82 114.82 43.55
N ALA A 363 80.28 115.42 44.61
CA ALA A 363 79.19 114.84 45.38
C ALA A 363 77.89 114.78 44.56
N ALA A 364 77.53 115.85 43.85
CA ALA A 364 76.35 115.89 42.99
C ALA A 364 76.41 114.80 41.91
N LEU A 365 77.49 114.75 41.13
CA LEU A 365 77.73 113.74 40.08
C LEU A 365 77.63 112.30 40.62
N LYS A 366 78.16 112.04 41.83
CA LYS A 366 78.05 110.73 42.48
C LYS A 366 76.60 110.35 42.76
N THR A 367 75.77 111.28 43.24
CA THR A 367 74.34 110.99 43.48
C THR A 367 73.54 110.82 42.18
N GLU A 368 73.90 111.52 41.11
CA GLU A 368 73.27 111.31 39.80
C GLU A 368 73.63 109.95 39.22
N TRP A 369 74.91 109.57 39.27
CA TRP A 369 75.37 108.25 38.84
C TRP A 369 74.68 107.12 39.61
N GLN A 370 74.51 107.26 40.93
CA GLN A 370 73.73 106.32 41.75
C GLN A 370 72.27 106.23 41.27
N LYS A 371 71.58 107.36 41.06
CA LYS A 371 70.19 107.37 40.53
C LYS A 371 70.09 106.73 39.14
N TYR A 372 71.09 106.91 38.27
CA TYR A 372 71.13 106.24 36.97
C TYR A 372 71.33 104.73 37.11
N VAL A 373 72.25 104.27 37.96
CA VAL A 373 72.47 102.83 38.23
C VAL A 373 71.24 102.18 38.90
N GLU A 374 70.52 102.90 39.76
CA GLU A 374 69.29 102.42 40.39
C GLU A 374 68.13 102.31 39.39
N ARG A 375 67.96 103.30 38.50
CA ARG A 375 67.04 103.21 37.36
C ARG A 375 67.40 102.04 36.43
N GLU A 376 68.68 101.86 36.12
CA GLU A 376 69.18 100.79 35.25
C GLU A 376 68.92 99.40 35.87
N ARG A 377 69.15 99.25 37.18
CA ARG A 377 68.77 98.05 37.96
C ARG A 377 67.27 97.80 37.97
N MET A 378 66.45 98.83 38.18
CA MET A 378 64.98 98.70 38.14
C MET A 378 64.49 98.30 36.76
N MET A 379 65.01 98.90 35.68
CA MET A 379 64.67 98.51 34.31
C MET A 379 65.10 97.07 34.00
N ARG A 380 66.28 96.63 34.46
CA ARG A 380 66.71 95.21 34.36
C ARG A 380 65.76 94.28 35.12
N GLN A 381 65.35 94.63 36.34
CA GLN A 381 64.41 93.83 37.14
C GLN A 381 63.03 93.75 36.47
N GLN A 382 62.51 94.86 35.96
CA GLN A 382 61.25 94.89 35.20
C GLN A 382 61.34 94.05 33.91
N LEU A 383 62.45 94.14 33.17
CA LEU A 383 62.71 93.32 31.98
C LEU A 383 62.78 91.83 32.31
N VAL A 384 63.45 91.43 33.39
CA VAL A 384 63.50 90.04 33.85
C VAL A 384 62.11 89.55 34.27
N LEU A 385 61.32 90.35 35.00
CA LEU A 385 59.95 89.99 35.38
C LEU A 385 59.02 89.87 34.16
N ALA A 386 59.12 90.76 33.17
CA ALA A 386 58.37 90.67 31.92
C ALA A 386 58.80 89.43 31.09
N THR A 387 60.10 89.18 30.98
CA THR A 387 60.63 88.00 30.28
C THR A 387 60.17 86.69 30.93
N ASN A 388 60.15 86.63 32.27
CA ASN A 388 59.65 85.48 33.02
C ASN A 388 58.14 85.30 32.86
N ARG A 389 57.35 86.38 32.83
CA ARG A 389 55.90 86.32 32.53
C ARG A 389 55.65 85.77 31.13
N HIS A 390 56.25 86.37 30.11
CA HIS A 390 56.10 85.90 28.72
C HIS A 390 56.63 84.48 28.50
N ARG A 391 57.63 84.04 29.26
CA ARG A 391 58.05 82.64 29.28
C ARG A 391 56.97 81.73 29.86
N VAL A 392 56.38 82.06 31.02
CA VAL A 392 55.29 81.26 31.61
C VAL A 392 54.06 81.25 30.70
N GLU A 393 53.67 82.40 30.15
CA GLU A 393 52.58 82.54 29.18
C GLU A 393 52.80 81.66 27.93
N ARG A 394 54.04 81.63 27.41
CA ARG A 394 54.43 80.74 26.32
C ARG A 394 54.37 79.27 26.73
N ASP A 395 54.97 78.90 27.86
CA ASP A 395 55.04 77.51 28.33
C ASP A 395 53.62 76.95 28.61
N ASP A 396 52.71 77.80 29.09
CA ASP A 396 51.25 77.53 29.22
C ASP A 396 50.55 77.34 27.86
N LEU A 397 50.88 78.15 26.85
CA LEU A 397 50.31 78.05 25.50
C LEU A 397 50.85 76.83 24.75
N GLU A 398 52.13 76.50 24.92
CA GLU A 398 52.74 75.26 24.42
C GLU A 398 52.08 74.03 25.08
N ALA A 399 51.82 74.06 26.39
CA ALA A 399 51.08 73.00 27.09
C ALA A 399 49.64 72.83 26.57
N LYS A 400 48.90 73.93 26.38
CA LYS A 400 47.53 73.91 25.82
C LYS A 400 47.52 73.40 24.37
N ALA A 401 48.47 73.83 23.54
CA ALA A 401 48.62 73.35 22.16
C ALA A 401 48.94 71.84 22.11
N ALA A 402 49.81 71.35 23.01
CA ALA A 402 50.10 69.93 23.14
C ALA A 402 48.89 69.11 23.63
N GLU A 403 48.04 69.68 24.50
CA GLU A 403 46.80 69.01 24.92
C GLU A 403 45.77 68.94 23.78
N GLU A 404 45.54 70.04 23.05
CA GLU A 404 44.64 70.01 21.89
C GLU A 404 45.14 69.10 20.75
N GLN A 405 46.46 69.02 20.53
CA GLN A 405 47.02 68.02 19.62
C GLN A 405 46.73 66.58 20.07
N ARG A 406 46.77 66.28 21.38
CA ARG A 406 46.37 64.96 21.92
C ARG A 406 44.86 64.72 21.74
N ARG A 407 44.01 65.70 22.03
CA ARG A 407 42.55 65.64 21.84
C ARG A 407 42.21 65.38 20.37
N HIS A 408 42.81 66.12 19.44
CA HIS A 408 42.67 65.89 18.00
C HIS A 408 43.18 64.52 17.55
N ALA A 409 44.27 64.01 18.12
CA ALA A 409 44.79 62.66 17.80
C ALA A 409 43.81 61.56 18.24
N VAL A 410 43.25 61.64 19.45
CA VAL A 410 42.23 60.71 19.96
C VAL A 410 40.97 60.74 19.08
N LEU A 411 40.41 61.93 18.84
CA LEU A 411 39.23 62.11 17.97
C LEU A 411 39.48 61.60 16.55
N THR A 412 40.70 61.75 16.02
CA THR A 412 41.07 61.21 14.70
C THR A 412 41.08 59.68 14.68
N VAL A 413 41.47 59.02 15.77
CA VAL A 413 41.40 57.55 15.91
C VAL A 413 39.95 57.10 16.05
N GLU A 414 39.13 57.80 16.83
CA GLU A 414 37.71 57.49 17.02
C GLU A 414 36.88 57.67 15.74
N VAL A 415 37.14 58.73 14.97
CA VAL A 415 36.54 58.94 13.63
C VAL A 415 36.99 57.85 12.65
N LYS A 416 38.25 57.39 12.71
CA LYS A 416 38.72 56.25 11.89
C LYS A 416 38.04 54.94 12.30
N ARG A 417 37.83 54.71 13.60
CA ARG A 417 37.15 53.52 14.15
C ARG A 417 35.68 53.50 13.77
N THR A 418 34.91 54.55 14.11
CA THR A 418 33.49 54.65 13.76
C THR A 418 33.24 54.57 12.24
N LYS A 419 34.15 55.12 11.41
CA LYS A 419 34.10 54.95 9.95
C LYS A 419 34.39 53.53 9.46
N LYS A 420 35.21 52.74 10.18
CA LYS A 420 35.38 51.29 9.93
C LYS A 420 34.12 50.53 10.32
N ASP A 421 33.59 50.81 11.50
CA ASP A 421 32.43 50.11 12.07
C ASP A 421 31.16 50.40 11.24
N MET A 422 30.94 51.65 10.81
CA MET A 422 29.89 52.04 9.87
C MET A 422 30.01 51.32 8.51
N ARG A 423 31.23 51.17 7.98
CA ARG A 423 31.47 50.39 6.74
C ARG A 423 31.16 48.91 6.93
N GLN A 424 31.42 48.35 8.11
CA GLN A 424 31.06 46.97 8.43
C GLN A 424 29.54 46.82 8.54
N ARG A 425 28.84 47.66 9.32
CA ARG A 425 27.36 47.66 9.41
C ARG A 425 26.71 47.85 8.03
N THR A 426 27.30 48.67 7.16
CA THR A 426 26.81 48.85 5.77
C THR A 426 26.95 47.57 4.93
N LYS A 427 27.94 46.71 5.18
CA LYS A 427 28.04 45.38 4.54
C LYS A 427 27.01 44.42 5.10
N GLU A 428 26.88 44.36 6.43
CA GLU A 428 25.92 43.49 7.12
C GLU A 428 24.47 43.81 6.69
N VAL A 429 24.11 45.10 6.61
CA VAL A 429 22.79 45.53 6.09
C VAL A 429 22.56 45.07 4.65
N ARG A 430 23.57 45.14 3.77
CA ARG A 430 23.44 44.64 2.38
C ARG A 430 23.29 43.12 2.31
N GLN A 431 23.99 42.38 3.17
CA GLN A 431 23.86 40.93 3.27
C GLN A 431 22.46 40.53 3.75
N LEU A 432 21.94 41.22 4.78
CA LEU A 432 20.57 41.03 5.27
C LEU A 432 19.52 41.42 4.22
N GLN A 433 19.76 42.49 3.45
CA GLN A 433 18.88 42.88 2.33
C GLN A 433 18.85 41.81 1.23
N GLN A 434 19.99 41.23 0.87
CA GLN A 434 20.06 40.13 -0.09
C GLN A 434 19.31 38.89 0.44
N GLN A 435 19.58 38.46 1.68
CA GLN A 435 18.88 37.33 2.31
C GLN A 435 17.35 37.55 2.38
N LEU A 436 16.89 38.77 2.68
CA LEU A 436 15.47 39.12 2.65
C LEU A 436 14.86 39.09 1.24
N GLN A 437 15.65 39.35 0.19
CA GLN A 437 15.19 39.22 -1.19
C GLN A 437 15.16 37.75 -1.65
N ASP A 438 16.16 36.95 -1.26
CA ASP A 438 16.24 35.53 -1.60
C ASP A 438 15.07 34.76 -0.94
N VAL A 439 14.83 34.99 0.37
CA VAL A 439 13.69 34.41 1.10
C VAL A 439 12.33 34.86 0.54
N ARG A 440 12.22 36.08 0.00
CA ARG A 440 10.99 36.52 -0.71
C ARG A 440 10.77 35.73 -2.00
N MET A 441 11.80 35.53 -2.82
CA MET A 441 11.68 34.71 -4.03
C MET A 441 11.38 33.24 -3.70
N GLU A 442 11.90 32.71 -2.59
CA GLU A 442 11.55 31.36 -2.12
C GLU A 442 10.10 31.25 -1.63
N LEU A 443 9.60 32.28 -0.94
CA LEU A 443 8.19 32.39 -0.53
C LEU A 443 7.25 32.53 -1.73
N GLU A 444 7.59 33.36 -2.71
CA GLU A 444 6.82 33.50 -3.96
C GLU A 444 6.72 32.14 -4.69
N ARG A 445 7.86 31.46 -4.88
CA ARG A 445 7.90 30.11 -5.45
C ARG A 445 7.16 29.06 -4.61
N SER A 446 7.03 29.24 -3.29
CA SER A 446 6.26 28.29 -2.45
C SER A 446 4.77 28.54 -2.57
N VAL A 447 4.33 29.81 -2.64
CA VAL A 447 2.94 30.20 -2.89
C VAL A 447 2.47 29.72 -4.27
N ASP A 448 3.30 29.85 -5.31
CA ASP A 448 2.95 29.33 -6.64
C ASP A 448 2.85 27.80 -6.66
N ARG A 449 3.77 27.07 -6.02
CA ARG A 449 3.63 25.62 -5.84
C ARG A 449 2.38 25.22 -5.06
N CYS A 450 1.95 26.01 -4.08
CA CYS A 450 0.67 25.77 -3.39
C CYS A 450 -0.52 25.91 -4.35
N ARG A 451 -0.55 26.96 -5.18
CA ARG A 451 -1.60 27.15 -6.22
C ARG A 451 -1.63 26.00 -7.22
N ASP A 452 -0.46 25.54 -7.68
CA ASP A 452 -0.35 24.40 -8.59
C ASP A 452 -0.91 23.10 -7.96
N LEU A 453 -0.60 22.87 -6.68
CA LEU A 453 -1.11 21.72 -5.92
C LEU A 453 -2.62 21.82 -5.61
N GLU A 454 -3.13 23.02 -5.36
CA GLU A 454 -4.57 23.29 -5.20
C GLU A 454 -5.33 23.01 -6.52
N GLY A 455 -4.83 23.51 -7.65
CA GLY A 455 -5.38 23.22 -8.97
C GLY A 455 -5.34 21.73 -9.33
N LEU A 456 -4.22 21.04 -9.04
CA LEU A 456 -4.14 19.59 -9.20
C LEU A 456 -5.16 18.85 -8.33
N ASN A 457 -5.32 19.24 -7.06
CA ASN A 457 -6.31 18.68 -6.14
C ASN A 457 -7.75 18.85 -6.67
N ASP A 458 -8.10 20.02 -7.21
CA ASP A 458 -9.42 20.25 -7.80
C ASP A 458 -9.66 19.41 -9.07
N THR A 459 -8.68 19.27 -9.98
CA THR A 459 -8.82 18.34 -11.12
C THR A 459 -8.89 16.86 -10.71
N LEU A 460 -8.34 16.50 -9.55
CA LEU A 460 -8.46 15.15 -8.98
C LEU A 460 -9.85 14.93 -8.36
N LYS A 461 -10.44 15.93 -7.70
CA LYS A 461 -11.84 15.89 -7.23
C LYS A 461 -12.81 15.69 -8.39
N GLU A 462 -12.66 16.48 -9.46
CA GLU A 462 -13.50 16.38 -10.66
C GLU A 462 -13.42 15.00 -11.32
N LYS A 463 -12.20 14.45 -11.48
CA LYS A 463 -11.99 13.08 -11.96
C LYS A 463 -12.60 12.04 -11.03
N ASN A 464 -12.54 12.23 -9.72
CA ASN A 464 -13.13 11.32 -8.74
C ASN A 464 -14.67 11.33 -8.83
N THR A 465 -15.31 12.50 -8.96
CA THR A 465 -16.77 12.57 -9.18
C THR A 465 -17.19 11.90 -10.49
N VAL A 466 -16.46 12.12 -11.59
CA VAL A 466 -16.74 11.45 -12.89
C VAL A 466 -16.56 9.93 -12.82
N LEU A 467 -15.58 9.44 -12.03
CA LEU A 467 -15.41 8.01 -11.77
C LEU A 467 -16.50 7.44 -10.87
N GLN A 468 -16.96 8.18 -9.86
CA GLN A 468 -18.08 7.77 -9.00
C GLN A 468 -19.39 7.68 -9.82
N ASP A 469 -19.71 8.70 -10.62
CA ASP A 469 -20.89 8.69 -11.52
C ASP A 469 -20.85 7.50 -12.48
N ARG A 470 -19.65 7.14 -12.97
CA ARG A 470 -19.43 5.97 -13.83
C ARG A 470 -19.64 4.64 -13.08
N VAL A 471 -19.19 4.53 -11.83
CA VAL A 471 -19.43 3.34 -11.01
C VAL A 471 -20.92 3.21 -10.68
N GLU A 472 -21.58 4.30 -10.29
CA GLU A 472 -23.01 4.32 -10.01
C GLU A 472 -23.87 3.97 -11.24
N THR A 473 -23.53 4.47 -12.42
CA THR A 473 -24.24 4.11 -13.67
C THR A 473 -24.01 2.65 -14.04
N GLN A 474 -22.79 2.13 -13.90
CA GLN A 474 -22.52 0.70 -14.09
C GLN A 474 -23.30 -0.17 -13.08
N GLN A 475 -23.36 0.20 -11.79
CA GLN A 475 -24.18 -0.50 -10.80
C GLN A 475 -25.67 -0.52 -11.17
N LYS A 476 -26.21 0.61 -11.64
CA LYS A 476 -27.61 0.73 -12.11
C LYS A 476 -27.86 -0.15 -13.34
N GLU A 477 -26.92 -0.23 -14.29
CA GLU A 477 -27.01 -1.18 -15.42
C GLU A 477 -26.92 -2.65 -14.98
N HIS A 478 -26.06 -2.98 -14.01
CA HIS A 478 -25.92 -4.36 -13.52
C HIS A 478 -27.17 -4.83 -12.80
N ALA A 479 -27.76 -4.01 -11.92
CA ALA A 479 -29.03 -4.32 -11.27
C ALA A 479 -30.17 -4.55 -12.28
N LEU A 480 -30.26 -3.71 -13.32
CA LEU A 480 -31.25 -3.87 -14.40
C LEU A 480 -31.04 -5.17 -15.21
N ARG A 481 -29.78 -5.57 -15.46
CA ARG A 481 -29.46 -6.85 -16.11
C ARG A 481 -29.82 -8.04 -15.23
N GLU A 482 -29.60 -7.96 -13.92
CA GLU A 482 -29.97 -9.01 -12.96
C GLU A 482 -31.49 -9.17 -12.86
N GLU A 483 -32.26 -8.07 -12.82
CA GLU A 483 -33.72 -8.09 -12.84
C GLU A 483 -34.26 -8.75 -14.13
N GLN A 484 -33.73 -8.35 -15.31
CA GLN A 484 -34.08 -8.95 -16.60
C GLN A 484 -33.73 -10.44 -16.68
N LEU A 485 -32.64 -10.88 -16.04
CA LEU A 485 -32.27 -12.29 -15.99
C LEU A 485 -33.18 -13.08 -15.02
N GLN A 486 -33.56 -12.51 -13.88
CA GLN A 486 -34.52 -13.13 -12.95
C GLN A 486 -35.89 -13.32 -13.61
N ASP A 487 -36.40 -12.34 -14.36
CA ASP A 487 -37.67 -12.49 -15.08
C ASP A 487 -37.57 -13.47 -16.26
N GLN A 488 -36.42 -13.55 -16.94
CA GLN A 488 -36.15 -14.61 -17.92
C GLN A 488 -36.03 -16.02 -17.29
N VAL A 489 -35.67 -16.14 -16.02
CA VAL A 489 -35.69 -17.40 -15.28
C VAL A 489 -37.13 -17.73 -14.89
N ARG A 490 -37.84 -16.81 -14.23
CA ARG A 490 -39.26 -16.98 -13.82
C ARG A 490 -40.16 -17.40 -14.98
N THR A 491 -40.05 -16.74 -16.13
CA THR A 491 -40.86 -17.06 -17.33
C THR A 491 -40.55 -18.43 -17.94
N LYS A 492 -39.31 -18.92 -17.80
CA LYS A 492 -38.93 -20.29 -18.19
C LYS A 492 -39.41 -21.31 -17.15
N GLU A 493 -39.32 -21.00 -15.87
CA GLU A 493 -39.82 -21.83 -14.77
C GLU A 493 -41.34 -22.04 -14.91
N THR A 494 -42.13 -20.98 -15.10
CA THR A 494 -43.59 -21.08 -15.31
C THR A 494 -43.93 -21.89 -16.55
N TRP A 495 -43.18 -21.73 -17.65
CA TRP A 495 -43.37 -22.51 -18.88
C TRP A 495 -43.05 -24.00 -18.69
N TRP A 496 -41.99 -24.33 -17.95
CA TRP A 496 -41.66 -25.72 -17.59
C TRP A 496 -42.72 -26.33 -16.68
N ASP A 497 -43.23 -25.56 -15.72
CA ASP A 497 -44.32 -25.96 -14.83
C ASP A 497 -45.61 -26.26 -15.60
N GLU A 498 -46.00 -25.40 -16.54
CA GLU A 498 -47.13 -25.65 -17.45
C GLU A 498 -46.92 -26.91 -18.29
N LYS A 499 -45.72 -27.10 -18.86
CA LYS A 499 -45.41 -28.31 -19.64
C LYS A 499 -45.46 -29.56 -18.78
N ASN A 500 -44.88 -29.52 -17.58
CA ASN A 500 -44.93 -30.63 -16.62
C ASN A 500 -46.37 -30.99 -16.24
N ARG A 501 -47.26 -30.01 -16.02
CA ARG A 501 -48.69 -30.26 -15.81
C ARG A 501 -49.32 -30.97 -17.01
N THR A 502 -49.14 -30.45 -18.23
CA THR A 502 -49.73 -31.09 -19.43
C THR A 502 -49.21 -32.51 -19.69
N TYR A 503 -47.94 -32.79 -19.37
CA TYR A 503 -47.40 -34.16 -19.46
C TYR A 503 -47.95 -35.07 -18.36
N GLN A 504 -48.11 -34.58 -17.13
CA GLN A 504 -48.74 -35.34 -16.03
C GLN A 504 -50.21 -35.68 -16.32
N GLU A 505 -50.97 -34.72 -16.87
CA GLU A 505 -52.35 -34.92 -17.31
C GLU A 505 -52.44 -35.96 -18.44
N HIS A 506 -51.54 -35.89 -19.43
CA HIS A 506 -51.51 -36.87 -20.52
C HIS A 506 -51.10 -38.28 -20.03
N ILE A 507 -50.12 -38.37 -19.14
CA ILE A 507 -49.72 -39.65 -18.50
C ILE A 507 -50.89 -40.22 -17.68
N ALA A 508 -51.62 -39.39 -16.92
CA ALA A 508 -52.79 -39.84 -16.17
C ALA A 508 -53.91 -40.34 -17.09
N SER A 509 -54.13 -39.67 -18.23
CA SER A 509 -55.10 -40.08 -19.26
C SER A 509 -54.72 -41.45 -19.87
N LEU A 510 -53.46 -41.63 -20.27
CA LEU A 510 -52.95 -42.91 -20.80
C LEU A 510 -53.01 -44.03 -19.74
N GLN A 511 -52.69 -43.73 -18.48
CA GLN A 511 -52.83 -44.69 -17.37
C GLN A 511 -54.28 -45.08 -17.08
N GLN A 512 -55.24 -44.20 -17.34
CA GLN A 512 -56.67 -44.50 -17.20
C GLN A 512 -57.14 -45.36 -18.38
N GLN A 513 -56.82 -45.00 -19.62
CA GLN A 513 -57.11 -45.82 -20.81
C GLN A 513 -56.57 -47.25 -20.65
N LEU A 514 -55.31 -47.41 -20.23
CA LEU A 514 -54.70 -48.73 -20.01
C LEU A 514 -55.41 -49.56 -18.91
N ARG A 515 -56.10 -48.92 -17.95
CA ARG A 515 -56.94 -49.63 -16.96
C ARG A 515 -58.27 -50.02 -17.57
N ASP A 516 -58.91 -49.12 -18.30
CA ASP A 516 -60.22 -49.36 -18.93
C ASP A 516 -60.13 -50.44 -20.01
N ASP A 517 -59.08 -50.42 -20.84
CA ASP A 517 -58.76 -51.46 -21.83
C ASP A 517 -58.52 -52.82 -21.16
N LYS A 518 -57.70 -52.85 -20.10
CA LYS A 518 -57.42 -54.06 -19.32
C LYS A 518 -58.71 -54.63 -18.70
N ASP A 519 -59.56 -53.80 -18.13
CA ASP A 519 -60.85 -54.21 -17.57
C ASP A 519 -61.87 -54.57 -18.66
N GLY A 520 -61.68 -54.12 -19.90
CA GLY A 520 -62.34 -54.61 -21.12
C GLY A 520 -61.92 -56.03 -21.44
N PHE A 521 -60.62 -56.27 -21.69
CA PHE A 521 -60.09 -57.60 -21.98
C PHE A 521 -60.38 -58.62 -20.85
N LEU A 522 -60.41 -58.19 -19.58
CA LEU A 522 -60.80 -59.03 -18.44
C LEU A 522 -62.32 -59.32 -18.34
N LYS A 523 -63.18 -58.64 -19.11
CA LYS A 523 -64.59 -59.02 -19.31
C LYS A 523 -64.70 -59.99 -20.48
N GLU A 524 -64.13 -59.65 -21.63
CA GLU A 524 -64.10 -60.50 -22.82
C GLU A 524 -63.55 -61.89 -22.50
N LEU A 525 -62.42 -61.98 -21.78
CA LEU A 525 -61.82 -63.26 -21.40
C LEU A 525 -62.72 -64.10 -20.47
N LYS A 526 -63.55 -63.46 -19.62
CA LYS A 526 -64.55 -64.17 -18.81
C LYS A 526 -65.71 -64.67 -19.67
N GLU A 527 -66.17 -63.86 -20.62
CA GLU A 527 -67.22 -64.25 -21.57
C GLU A 527 -66.77 -65.43 -22.44
N TRP A 528 -65.55 -65.39 -22.97
CA TRP A 528 -64.92 -66.51 -23.68
C TRP A 528 -64.73 -67.74 -22.79
N THR A 529 -64.40 -67.58 -21.51
CA THR A 529 -64.31 -68.70 -20.56
C THR A 529 -65.69 -69.36 -20.35
N VAL A 530 -66.75 -68.57 -20.18
CA VAL A 530 -68.12 -69.10 -20.06
C VAL A 530 -68.55 -69.82 -21.33
N VAL A 531 -68.23 -69.28 -22.52
CA VAL A 531 -68.49 -69.93 -23.81
C VAL A 531 -67.72 -71.25 -23.95
N LEU A 532 -66.46 -71.31 -23.48
CA LEU A 532 -65.65 -72.53 -23.45
C LEU A 532 -66.27 -73.59 -22.51
N ASP A 533 -66.65 -73.22 -21.29
CA ASP A 533 -67.28 -74.13 -20.33
C ASP A 533 -68.63 -74.64 -20.85
N ASP A 534 -69.40 -73.80 -21.54
CA ASP A 534 -70.65 -74.17 -22.21
C ASP A 534 -70.41 -75.16 -23.35
N ALA A 535 -69.34 -74.97 -24.13
CA ALA A 535 -68.95 -75.89 -25.20
C ALA A 535 -68.48 -77.24 -24.64
N GLN A 536 -67.66 -77.24 -23.58
CA GLN A 536 -67.24 -78.46 -22.88
C GLN A 536 -68.45 -79.23 -22.30
N ARG A 537 -69.40 -78.53 -21.66
CA ARG A 537 -70.64 -79.14 -21.16
C ARG A 537 -71.51 -79.72 -22.28
N LYS A 538 -71.56 -79.09 -23.46
CA LYS A 538 -72.25 -79.63 -24.66
C LYS A 538 -71.55 -80.87 -25.22
N ILE A 539 -70.22 -80.90 -25.26
CA ILE A 539 -69.43 -82.06 -25.70
C ILE A 539 -69.67 -83.24 -24.74
N ALA A 540 -69.52 -83.05 -23.44
CA ALA A 540 -69.73 -84.10 -22.43
C ALA A 540 -71.17 -84.66 -22.48
N ALA A 541 -72.18 -83.83 -22.73
CA ALA A 541 -73.54 -84.28 -22.93
C ALA A 541 -73.70 -85.13 -24.20
N ALA A 542 -73.09 -84.72 -25.32
CA ALA A 542 -73.12 -85.48 -26.58
C ALA A 542 -72.37 -86.82 -26.48
N GLU A 543 -71.26 -86.88 -25.74
CA GLU A 543 -70.56 -88.13 -25.44
C GLU A 543 -71.41 -89.06 -24.56
N GLY A 544 -72.09 -88.51 -23.56
CA GLY A 544 -73.05 -89.24 -22.73
C GLY A 544 -74.23 -89.83 -23.52
N GLU A 545 -74.78 -89.10 -24.48
CA GLU A 545 -75.81 -89.65 -25.39
C GLU A 545 -75.24 -90.74 -26.32
N ARG A 546 -74.03 -90.56 -26.87
CA ARG A 546 -73.36 -91.59 -27.69
C ARG A 546 -73.11 -92.87 -26.90
N ASP A 547 -72.78 -92.77 -25.61
CA ASP A 547 -72.51 -93.93 -24.77
C ASP A 547 -73.81 -94.63 -24.31
N LYS A 548 -74.93 -93.90 -24.15
CA LYS A 548 -76.27 -94.50 -24.08
C LYS A 548 -76.63 -95.23 -25.38
N GLU A 549 -76.36 -94.62 -26.53
CA GLU A 549 -76.65 -95.23 -27.84
C GLU A 549 -75.84 -96.53 -28.04
N ARG A 550 -74.56 -96.53 -27.65
CA ARG A 550 -73.70 -97.73 -27.61
C ARG A 550 -74.30 -98.80 -26.70
N ALA A 551 -74.72 -98.46 -25.48
CA ALA A 551 -75.34 -99.42 -24.57
C ALA A 551 -76.64 -100.02 -25.14
N LEU A 552 -77.50 -99.20 -25.75
CA LEU A 552 -78.72 -99.67 -26.43
C LEU A 552 -78.41 -100.57 -27.63
N ARG A 553 -77.39 -100.26 -28.44
CA ARG A 553 -76.92 -101.13 -29.53
C ARG A 553 -76.41 -102.47 -29.00
N CYS A 554 -75.63 -102.49 -27.90
CA CYS A 554 -75.21 -103.73 -27.26
C CYS A 554 -76.39 -104.57 -26.75
N MET A 555 -77.38 -103.95 -26.10
CA MET A 555 -78.59 -104.64 -25.64
C MET A 555 -79.40 -105.22 -26.82
N MET A 556 -79.53 -104.50 -27.92
CA MET A 556 -80.17 -104.99 -29.16
C MET A 556 -79.43 -106.20 -29.74
N GLU A 557 -78.08 -106.17 -29.76
CA GLU A 557 -77.29 -107.33 -30.18
C GLU A 557 -77.46 -108.53 -29.26
N GLU A 558 -77.54 -108.34 -27.95
CA GLU A 558 -77.77 -109.43 -26.98
C GLU A 558 -79.17 -110.04 -27.14
N GLN A 559 -80.20 -109.21 -27.26
CA GLN A 559 -81.57 -109.67 -27.55
C GLN A 559 -81.62 -110.48 -28.85
N HIS A 560 -80.98 -110.01 -29.92
CA HIS A 560 -80.97 -110.72 -31.20
C HIS A 560 -80.22 -112.07 -31.13
N ARG A 561 -79.12 -112.14 -30.36
CA ARG A 561 -78.43 -113.42 -30.07
C ARG A 561 -79.33 -114.38 -29.31
N ASP A 562 -80.19 -113.89 -28.41
CA ASP A 562 -81.15 -114.70 -27.67
C ASP A 562 -82.34 -115.18 -28.50
N GLU A 563 -82.89 -114.35 -29.39
CA GLU A 563 -83.88 -114.78 -30.38
C GLU A 563 -83.34 -115.93 -31.24
N ILE A 564 -82.09 -115.83 -31.71
CA ILE A 564 -81.41 -116.89 -32.48
C ILE A 564 -81.25 -118.18 -31.64
N ARG A 565 -80.96 -118.07 -30.33
CA ARG A 565 -80.93 -119.24 -29.42
C ARG A 565 -82.32 -119.86 -29.28
N LEU A 566 -83.36 -119.06 -29.13
CA LEU A 566 -84.75 -119.51 -28.96
C LEU A 566 -85.29 -120.22 -30.22
N ILE A 567 -85.06 -119.66 -31.40
CA ILE A 567 -85.45 -120.26 -32.70
C ILE A 567 -84.76 -121.61 -32.93
N LYS A 568 -83.47 -121.75 -32.59
CA LYS A 568 -82.74 -123.03 -32.65
C LYS A 568 -83.32 -124.07 -31.68
N ASN A 569 -83.80 -123.65 -30.51
CA ASN A 569 -84.41 -124.56 -29.54
C ASN A 569 -85.80 -125.04 -29.99
N VAL A 570 -86.64 -124.16 -30.55
CA VAL A 570 -87.98 -124.53 -31.07
C VAL A 570 -87.87 -125.51 -32.25
N THR A 571 -87.06 -125.17 -33.26
CA THR A 571 -86.92 -125.98 -34.49
C THR A 571 -86.36 -127.39 -34.25
N ASN A 572 -85.48 -127.57 -33.25
CA ASN A 572 -85.02 -128.89 -32.82
C ASN A 572 -86.12 -129.71 -32.11
N ASN A 573 -86.99 -129.05 -31.34
CA ASN A 573 -88.07 -129.70 -30.59
C ASN A 573 -89.18 -130.23 -31.50
N GLU A 574 -89.42 -129.57 -32.65
CA GLU A 574 -90.39 -130.03 -33.65
C GLU A 574 -89.90 -131.27 -34.43
N LYS A 575 -88.62 -131.30 -34.84
CA LYS A 575 -87.99 -132.48 -35.47
C LYS A 575 -88.07 -133.74 -34.59
N MET A 576 -87.94 -133.58 -33.27
CA MET A 576 -88.10 -134.65 -32.28
C MET A 576 -89.55 -135.19 -32.17
N LYS A 577 -90.57 -134.38 -32.46
CA LYS A 577 -91.97 -134.80 -32.47
C LYS A 577 -92.35 -135.54 -33.75
N LEU A 578 -91.89 -135.05 -34.91
CA LEU A 578 -92.23 -135.60 -36.22
C LEU A 578 -91.70 -137.04 -36.43
N THR A 579 -90.45 -137.28 -36.00
CA THR A 579 -89.76 -138.58 -36.13
C THR A 579 -90.46 -139.70 -35.34
N ARG A 580 -90.87 -139.43 -34.09
CA ARG A 580 -91.58 -140.39 -33.22
C ARG A 580 -92.96 -140.79 -33.77
N ALA A 581 -93.62 -139.91 -34.53
CA ALA A 581 -94.91 -140.21 -35.15
C ALA A 581 -94.79 -141.21 -36.33
N LEU A 582 -93.71 -141.12 -37.11
CA LEU A 582 -93.47 -141.98 -38.27
C LEU A 582 -93.16 -143.43 -37.88
N GLN A 583 -92.28 -143.64 -36.89
CA GLN A 583 -91.94 -144.99 -36.40
C GLN A 583 -93.18 -145.77 -35.92
N LYS A 584 -94.15 -145.07 -35.31
CA LYS A 584 -95.40 -145.68 -34.80
C LYS A 584 -96.41 -146.08 -35.90
N LYS A 585 -96.21 -145.64 -37.15
CA LYS A 585 -96.96 -146.15 -38.33
C LYS A 585 -96.32 -147.41 -38.94
N ILE A 586 -94.99 -147.47 -39.02
CA ILE A 586 -94.26 -148.55 -39.70
C ILE A 586 -94.56 -149.92 -39.04
N GLY A 587 -94.41 -150.03 -37.72
CA GLY A 587 -94.67 -151.29 -37.00
C GLY A 587 -96.12 -151.81 -37.05
N LYS A 588 -97.08 -151.00 -37.51
CA LYS A 588 -98.45 -151.46 -37.79
C LYS A 588 -98.60 -152.11 -39.17
N LEU A 589 -97.78 -151.75 -40.14
CA LEU A 589 -97.78 -152.32 -41.49
C LEU A 589 -97.05 -153.67 -41.53
N GLU A 590 -95.90 -153.78 -40.85
CA GLU A 590 -95.11 -155.02 -40.77
C GLU A 590 -95.90 -156.19 -40.18
N MET A 591 -96.74 -155.93 -39.17
CA MET A 591 -97.64 -156.93 -38.58
C MET A 591 -98.80 -157.35 -39.48
N ALA A 592 -99.19 -156.53 -40.47
CA ALA A 592 -100.19 -156.91 -41.46
C ALA A 592 -99.59 -157.83 -42.53
N CYS A 593 -98.38 -157.52 -43.01
CA CYS A 593 -97.70 -158.33 -44.03
C CYS A 593 -97.42 -159.77 -43.56
N ARG A 594 -96.94 -159.98 -42.31
CA ARG A 594 -96.67 -161.34 -41.80
C ARG A 594 -97.90 -162.25 -41.85
N ARG A 595 -99.04 -161.76 -41.35
CA ARG A 595 -100.33 -162.51 -41.36
C ARG A 595 -100.81 -162.87 -42.76
N SER A 596 -100.42 -162.12 -43.80
CA SER A 596 -100.72 -162.47 -45.18
C SER A 596 -99.78 -163.53 -45.77
N ALA A 597 -98.53 -163.61 -45.29
CA ALA A 597 -97.55 -164.60 -45.73
C ALA A 597 -97.87 -166.00 -45.19
N ASP A 598 -98.27 -166.09 -43.92
CA ASP A 598 -98.59 -167.37 -43.25
C ASP A 598 -99.75 -168.10 -43.94
N VAL A 599 -100.83 -167.38 -44.28
CA VAL A 599 -101.99 -167.92 -45.03
C VAL A 599 -101.61 -168.37 -46.46
N ILE A 600 -100.65 -167.71 -47.10
CA ILE A 600 -100.14 -168.10 -48.42
C ILE A 600 -99.27 -169.36 -48.34
N ALA A 601 -98.64 -169.65 -47.19
CA ALA A 601 -97.91 -170.89 -46.97
C ALA A 601 -98.87 -172.09 -46.79
N GLU A 602 -99.89 -171.97 -45.93
CA GLU A 602 -100.88 -173.03 -45.71
C GLU A 602 -101.63 -173.42 -47.00
N LEU A 603 -102.02 -172.43 -47.81
CA LEU A 603 -102.67 -172.66 -49.11
C LEU A 603 -101.74 -173.32 -50.15
N ARG A 604 -100.41 -173.18 -50.01
CA ARG A 604 -99.44 -173.88 -50.88
C ARG A 604 -99.25 -175.34 -50.49
N GLU A 605 -99.23 -175.68 -49.20
CA GLU A 605 -99.18 -177.08 -48.79
C GLU A 605 -100.46 -177.86 -49.16
N ALA A 606 -101.63 -177.22 -49.07
CA ALA A 606 -102.89 -177.82 -49.50
C ALA A 606 -102.87 -178.22 -50.99
N LEU A 607 -102.34 -177.34 -51.86
CA LEU A 607 -102.28 -177.57 -53.31
C LEU A 607 -101.29 -178.67 -53.72
N HIS A 608 -100.27 -178.95 -52.90
CA HIS A 608 -99.32 -180.04 -53.16
C HIS A 608 -99.82 -181.42 -52.70
N ARG A 609 -100.78 -181.50 -51.75
CA ARG A 609 -101.35 -182.78 -51.30
C ARG A 609 -102.51 -183.29 -52.16
N SER A 610 -103.09 -182.47 -53.04
CA SER A 610 -104.17 -182.88 -53.96
C SER A 610 -103.69 -183.28 -55.36
N LYS A 611 -102.37 -183.41 -55.60
CA LYS A 611 -101.76 -183.84 -56.88
C LYS A 611 -101.01 -185.17 -56.75
N GLY A 612 -101.67 -186.19 -56.18
CA GLY A 612 -101.09 -187.52 -55.97
C GLY A 612 -102.07 -188.69 -56.05
N ALA A 613 -103.23 -188.52 -56.69
CA ALA A 613 -104.28 -189.54 -56.74
C ALA A 613 -105.21 -189.43 -57.97
N ALA A 614 -104.65 -189.38 -59.18
CA ALA A 614 -105.34 -189.69 -60.45
C ALA A 614 -104.33 -189.81 -61.61
N VAL A 615 -104.51 -190.82 -62.48
CA VAL A 615 -103.71 -191.12 -63.70
C VAL A 615 -102.24 -191.48 -63.41
N ASP A 616 -101.74 -192.72 -63.54
CA ASP A 616 -102.22 -194.01 -64.08
C ASP A 616 -102.80 -194.05 -65.52
N ASP A 617 -102.04 -194.71 -66.40
CA ASP A 617 -102.42 -195.25 -67.73
C ASP A 617 -102.81 -194.25 -68.83
N ILE A 618 -102.35 -194.37 -70.09
CA ILE A 618 -101.61 -195.40 -70.87
C ILE A 618 -100.87 -194.66 -72.02
N MET A 619 -99.69 -194.99 -72.56
CA MET A 619 -98.63 -195.99 -72.33
C MET A 619 -97.32 -195.49 -72.96
N LEU A 620 -96.19 -195.55 -72.23
CA LEU A 620 -94.82 -195.95 -72.67
C LEU A 620 -93.78 -195.66 -71.58
#